data_AF-A0A382P284-F1
#
_entry.id   AF-A0A382P284-F1
#
_cell.length_a   1.000
_cell.length_b   1.000
_cell.length_c   1.000
_cell.angle_alpha   90.00
_cell.angle_beta   90.00
_cell.angle_gamma   90.00
#
_symmetry.space_group_name_H-M   'P 1'
#
loop_
_entity.id
_entity.type
_entity.pdbx_description
1 polymer ?
#
loop_
_entity_poly.entity_id
_entity_poly.type
_entity_poly.pdbx_seq_one_letter_code
_entity_poly.pdbx_strand_id
1 'polypeptide(L)'
;GCRMHMDVVVKFDKEATVYERDPKVFPESKVFSSSEVMMGDIVQTSESEALLKVNVLAHSPIERIEIRNGTELLETYRPYSSNDLGSRIRVIWSGAEYRGRGRQSSWTGRAVFKDCRIERLAKINAWNHERRLERCSKDTVEWDAITTGNFGGFDVWLEEGEESELNLTCNRGEIQVPLNSIGFEDTVLEAGGLERRLRVFRLPSKNTHREVQHHLLIPLKPNGDNPLWICVTTEDGFQAWSSPVFVFI
;
A
#
# COMPACT_ATOMS: atom_id res chain seq x y z
N GLY A 1 8.49 0.36 14.86
CA GLY A 1 9.01 0.99 13.64
C GLY A 1 9.54 -0.09 12.74
N CYS A 2 9.31 -0.01 11.44
CA CYS A 2 9.78 -1.03 10.49
C CYS A 2 11.26 -0.81 10.16
N ARG A 3 12.08 -1.85 10.35
CA ARG A 3 13.39 -1.93 9.71
C ARG A 3 13.22 -2.75 8.43
N MET A 4 13.41 -2.09 7.30
CA MET A 4 13.27 -2.67 5.97
C MET A 4 14.55 -2.39 5.20
N HIS A 5 15.15 -3.44 4.65
CA HIS A 5 16.12 -3.27 3.57
C HIS A 5 15.33 -3.15 2.28
N MET A 6 15.61 -2.09 1.53
CA MET A 6 14.93 -1.76 0.29
C MET A 6 15.99 -1.32 -0.70
N ASP A 7 16.03 -2.00 -1.83
CA ASP A 7 16.91 -1.71 -2.95
C ASP A 7 16.04 -1.55 -4.21
N VAL A 8 16.16 -0.39 -4.84
CA VAL A 8 15.39 0.00 -6.01
C VAL A 8 16.35 0.52 -7.06
N VAL A 9 16.38 -0.18 -8.18
CA VAL A 9 17.30 0.05 -9.29
C VAL A 9 16.48 0.21 -10.57
N VAL A 10 16.88 1.15 -11.42
CA VAL A 10 16.32 1.31 -12.78
C VAL A 10 17.42 0.98 -13.78
N LYS A 11 17.08 0.15 -14.76
CA LYS A 11 17.98 -0.23 -15.86
C LYS A 11 17.47 0.28 -17.20
N PHE A 12 18.43 0.61 -18.04
CA PHE A 12 18.26 1.05 -19.42
C PHE A 12 19.06 0.11 -20.34
N ASP A 13 18.62 -0.06 -21.57
CA ASP A 13 19.34 -0.87 -22.57
C ASP A 13 20.60 -0.16 -23.09
N LYS A 14 20.63 1.16 -23.04
CA LYS A 14 21.73 2.05 -23.44
C LYS A 14 22.24 2.84 -22.23
N GLU A 15 23.41 3.42 -22.38
CA GLU A 15 23.91 4.36 -21.38
C GLU A 15 23.01 5.60 -21.29
N ALA A 16 22.68 5.97 -20.06
CA ALA A 16 21.98 7.19 -19.71
C ALA A 16 22.94 8.17 -19.02
N THR A 17 22.63 9.46 -19.12
CA THR A 17 23.40 10.51 -18.44
C THR A 17 22.86 10.69 -17.03
N VAL A 18 23.67 10.44 -16.02
CA VAL A 18 23.33 10.64 -14.61
C VAL A 18 23.90 11.96 -14.12
N TYR A 19 23.11 12.72 -13.37
CA TYR A 19 23.48 14.03 -12.82
C TYR A 19 23.63 13.94 -11.30
N GLU A 20 24.73 14.47 -10.74
CA GLU A 20 24.91 14.55 -9.28
C GLU A 20 23.91 15.50 -8.60
N ARG A 21 23.42 16.50 -9.34
CA ARG A 21 22.46 17.53 -8.91
C ARG A 21 21.51 17.88 -10.04
N ASP A 22 20.33 18.39 -9.68
CA ASP A 22 19.31 18.81 -10.66
C ASP A 22 19.89 19.80 -11.68
N PRO A 23 19.98 19.43 -12.98
CA PRO A 23 20.57 20.28 -14.01
C PRO A 23 19.74 21.54 -14.30
N LYS A 24 18.45 21.59 -13.95
CA LYS A 24 17.61 22.80 -14.08
C LYS A 24 18.03 23.89 -13.09
N VAL A 25 18.57 23.50 -11.93
CA VAL A 25 18.99 24.42 -10.86
C VAL A 25 20.51 24.62 -10.87
N PHE A 26 21.27 23.59 -11.23
CA PHE A 26 22.73 23.58 -11.24
C PHE A 26 23.24 23.21 -12.66
N PRO A 27 23.38 24.17 -13.57
CA PRO A 27 23.80 23.90 -14.95
C PRO A 27 25.18 23.24 -15.08
N GLU A 28 26.05 23.44 -14.10
CA GLU A 28 27.39 22.85 -14.01
C GLU A 28 27.43 21.57 -13.16
N SER A 29 26.28 20.88 -13.05
CA SER A 29 26.20 19.58 -12.38
C SER A 29 27.17 18.58 -13.03
N LYS A 30 27.91 17.83 -12.22
CA LYS A 30 28.77 16.76 -12.75
C LYS A 30 27.89 15.66 -13.31
N VAL A 31 28.36 15.07 -14.41
CA VAL A 31 27.67 13.99 -15.10
C VAL A 31 28.56 12.78 -15.25
N PHE A 32 27.93 11.60 -15.29
CA PHE A 32 28.57 10.34 -15.63
C PHE A 32 27.58 9.46 -16.40
N SER A 33 28.10 8.49 -17.16
CA SER A 33 27.27 7.52 -17.88
C SER A 33 26.98 6.31 -17.01
N SER A 34 25.75 5.82 -17.03
CA SER A 34 25.39 4.50 -16.50
C SER A 34 24.14 3.97 -17.20
N SER A 35 24.07 2.65 -17.40
CA SER A 35 22.84 1.95 -17.81
C SER A 35 22.06 1.40 -16.60
N GLU A 36 22.57 1.59 -15.38
CA GLU A 36 21.98 1.14 -14.13
C GLU A 36 22.10 2.23 -13.06
N VAL A 37 20.98 2.63 -12.48
CA VAL A 37 20.89 3.76 -11.54
C VAL A 37 20.06 3.37 -10.33
N MET A 38 20.26 4.05 -9.20
CA MET A 38 19.61 3.72 -7.93
C MET A 38 18.63 4.81 -7.48
N MET A 39 17.74 4.47 -6.54
CA MET A 39 16.84 5.44 -5.91
C MET A 39 17.55 6.73 -5.48
N GLY A 40 17.03 7.88 -5.91
CA GLY A 40 17.61 9.21 -5.67
C GLY A 40 18.36 9.80 -6.86
N ASP A 41 18.73 8.99 -7.86
CA ASP A 41 19.43 9.49 -9.05
C ASP A 41 18.54 10.33 -9.96
N ILE A 42 19.17 11.26 -10.67
CA ILE A 42 18.56 12.11 -11.71
C ILE A 42 19.19 11.75 -13.04
N VAL A 43 18.37 11.35 -14.02
CA VAL A 43 18.86 10.64 -15.20
C VAL A 43 18.18 11.12 -16.46
N GLN A 44 18.98 11.46 -17.48
CA GLN A 44 18.50 11.67 -18.84
C GLN A 44 18.76 10.43 -19.69
N THR A 45 17.74 9.93 -20.38
CA THR A 45 17.85 8.79 -21.31
C THR A 45 17.24 9.11 -22.67
N SER A 46 17.63 8.36 -23.70
CA SER A 46 16.98 8.41 -25.02
C SER A 46 15.95 7.29 -25.23
N GLU A 47 15.76 6.45 -24.22
CA GLU A 47 14.84 5.30 -24.28
C GLU A 47 13.40 5.69 -23.95
N SER A 48 12.45 4.95 -24.53
CA SER A 48 11.02 5.10 -24.26
C SER A 48 10.53 4.23 -23.11
N GLU A 49 11.38 3.36 -22.56
CA GLU A 49 11.05 2.46 -21.46
C GLU A 49 12.26 2.27 -20.54
N ALA A 50 12.00 1.84 -19.32
CA ALA A 50 13.03 1.51 -18.35
C ALA A 50 12.59 0.31 -17.49
N LEU A 51 13.53 -0.56 -17.15
CA LEU A 51 13.27 -1.72 -16.30
C LEU A 51 13.52 -1.36 -14.83
N LEU A 52 12.47 -1.23 -14.04
CA LEU A 52 12.57 -1.04 -12.60
C LEU A 52 12.68 -2.41 -11.90
N LYS A 53 13.66 -2.55 -11.01
CA LYS A 53 13.90 -3.73 -10.17
C LYS A 53 13.77 -3.37 -8.71
N VAL A 54 13.14 -4.26 -7.96
CA VAL A 54 12.83 -4.09 -6.54
C VAL A 54 13.33 -5.31 -5.77
N ASN A 55 14.15 -5.08 -4.75
CA ASN A 55 14.50 -6.08 -3.75
C ASN A 55 14.13 -5.55 -2.37
N VAL A 56 13.26 -6.25 -1.65
CA VAL A 56 12.77 -5.82 -0.33
C VAL A 56 12.91 -6.97 0.65
N LEU A 57 13.49 -6.68 1.82
CA LEU A 57 13.54 -7.56 2.97
C LEU A 57 13.00 -6.83 4.21
N ALA A 58 11.94 -7.36 4.79
CA ALA A 58 11.26 -6.78 5.93
C ALA A 58 11.15 -7.76 7.10
N HIS A 59 11.11 -7.22 8.32
CA HIS A 59 10.91 -8.05 9.52
C HIS A 59 9.51 -8.69 9.61
N SER A 60 8.53 -8.05 8.98
CA SER A 60 7.11 -8.42 8.94
C SER A 60 6.72 -8.80 7.51
N PRO A 61 5.76 -9.73 7.29
CA PRO A 61 5.33 -10.09 5.95
C PRO A 61 4.90 -8.88 5.13
N ILE A 62 5.28 -8.87 3.86
CA ILE A 62 4.93 -7.83 2.89
C ILE A 62 3.50 -8.08 2.43
N GLU A 63 2.65 -7.07 2.62
CA GLU A 63 1.24 -7.11 2.24
C GLU A 63 1.08 -6.75 0.75
N ARG A 64 1.72 -5.65 0.33
CA ARG A 64 1.78 -5.21 -1.07
C ARG A 64 2.96 -4.27 -1.32
N ILE A 65 3.35 -4.16 -2.58
CA ILE A 65 4.27 -3.14 -3.13
C ILE A 65 3.53 -2.39 -4.24
N GLU A 66 3.43 -1.08 -4.11
CA GLU A 66 2.87 -0.20 -5.15
C GLU A 66 4.01 0.43 -5.93
N ILE A 67 4.09 0.20 -7.25
CA ILE A 67 5.05 0.83 -8.15
C ILE A 67 4.40 2.04 -8.81
N ARG A 68 5.08 3.19 -8.81
CA ARG A 68 4.52 4.46 -9.26
C ARG A 68 5.44 5.24 -10.19
N ASN A 69 4.81 6.04 -11.05
CA ASN A 69 5.44 7.13 -11.82
C ASN A 69 4.77 8.46 -11.43
N GLY A 70 5.45 9.24 -10.58
CA GLY A 70 4.86 10.42 -9.96
C GLY A 70 3.68 10.03 -9.07
N THR A 71 2.48 10.54 -9.36
CA THR A 71 1.25 10.18 -8.63
C THR A 71 0.51 8.98 -9.23
N GLU A 72 0.92 8.51 -10.40
CA GLU A 72 0.27 7.41 -11.12
C GLU A 72 0.67 6.06 -10.54
N LEU A 73 -0.30 5.21 -10.23
CA LEU A 73 -0.09 3.82 -9.83
C LEU A 73 0.05 2.96 -11.08
N LEU A 74 1.23 2.38 -11.27
CA LEU A 74 1.52 1.49 -12.40
C LEU A 74 1.17 0.04 -12.07
N GLU A 75 1.51 -0.41 -10.86
CA GLU A 75 1.25 -1.78 -10.42
C GLU A 75 1.05 -1.85 -8.91
N THR A 76 0.14 -2.72 -8.47
CA THR A 76 0.10 -3.22 -7.09
C THR A 76 0.52 -4.69 -7.08
N TYR A 77 1.78 -4.94 -6.73
CA TYR A 77 2.32 -6.28 -6.58
C TYR A 77 2.02 -6.83 -5.18
N ARG A 78 1.52 -8.06 -5.09
CA ARG A 78 1.38 -8.80 -3.82
C ARG A 78 2.16 -10.11 -3.97
N PRO A 79 2.91 -10.55 -2.94
CA PRO A 79 3.76 -11.74 -3.04
C PRO A 79 3.01 -13.08 -2.90
N TYR A 80 1.68 -13.04 -2.96
CA TYR A 80 0.77 -14.17 -2.91
C TYR A 80 -0.30 -13.97 -3.99
N SER A 81 -1.07 -15.01 -4.28
CA SER A 81 -2.09 -15.03 -5.33
C SER A 81 -3.50 -15.28 -4.76
N SER A 82 -4.51 -15.18 -5.62
CA SER A 82 -5.89 -15.54 -5.27
C SER A 82 -6.05 -16.99 -4.78
N ASN A 83 -5.14 -17.91 -5.17
CA ASN A 83 -5.17 -19.31 -4.74
C ASN A 83 -4.65 -19.51 -3.31
N ASP A 84 -3.92 -18.52 -2.77
CA ASP A 84 -3.34 -18.58 -1.42
C ASP A 84 -4.28 -18.01 -0.35
N LEU A 85 -5.42 -17.45 -0.76
CA LEU A 85 -6.37 -16.79 0.13
C LEU A 85 -6.96 -17.77 1.15
N GLY A 86 -7.10 -17.30 2.38
CA GLY A 86 -7.73 -18.06 3.45
C GLY A 86 -8.92 -17.31 4.06
N SER A 87 -9.29 -17.70 5.27
CA SER A 87 -10.39 -17.07 6.03
C SER A 87 -9.95 -15.87 6.85
N ARG A 88 -9.02 -15.07 6.31
CA ARG A 88 -8.51 -13.84 6.94
C ARG A 88 -9.00 -12.63 6.16
N ILE A 89 -9.84 -11.82 6.80
CA ILE A 89 -10.34 -10.56 6.23
C ILE A 89 -9.62 -9.40 6.89
N ARG A 90 -9.11 -8.49 6.05
CA ARG A 90 -8.51 -7.23 6.48
C ARG A 90 -9.45 -6.08 6.19
N VAL A 91 -9.65 -5.22 7.19
CA VAL A 91 -10.40 -3.96 7.07
C VAL A 91 -9.45 -2.81 7.41
N ILE A 92 -9.29 -1.87 6.48
CA ILE A 92 -8.42 -0.70 6.62
C ILE A 92 -9.23 0.57 6.43
N TRP A 93 -9.03 1.56 7.30
CA TRP A 93 -9.46 2.94 7.09
C TRP A 93 -8.23 3.84 6.96
N SER A 94 -8.25 4.80 6.04
CA SER A 94 -7.09 5.65 5.74
C SER A 94 -7.45 7.11 5.52
N GLY A 95 -6.42 7.94 5.37
CA GLY A 95 -6.54 9.26 4.75
C GLY A 95 -6.76 10.40 5.73
N ALA A 96 -7.22 11.52 5.17
CA ALA A 96 -7.39 12.79 5.88
C ALA A 96 -8.52 13.63 5.27
N GLU A 97 -8.99 14.65 6.01
CA GLU A 97 -9.96 15.62 5.50
C GLU A 97 -9.38 16.45 4.35
N TYR A 98 -8.21 17.06 4.57
CA TYR A 98 -7.53 17.95 3.63
C TYR A 98 -6.06 18.16 4.05
N ARG A 99 -5.29 18.95 3.29
CA ARG A 99 -3.88 19.26 3.60
C ARG A 99 -3.78 20.36 4.66
N GLY A 100 -3.01 20.14 5.73
CA GLY A 100 -2.69 21.16 6.72
C GLY A 100 -3.26 20.90 8.12
N ARG A 101 -3.51 21.97 8.88
CA ARG A 101 -4.05 21.87 10.26
C ARG A 101 -5.54 21.51 10.24
N GLY A 102 -5.98 20.66 11.17
CA GLY A 102 -7.37 20.18 11.22
C GLY A 102 -7.67 18.99 10.29
N ARG A 103 -6.64 18.37 9.71
CA ARG A 103 -6.74 17.24 8.77
C ARG A 103 -7.24 15.90 9.35
N GLN A 104 -7.74 15.90 10.58
CA GLN A 104 -8.15 14.68 11.27
C GLN A 104 -9.44 14.12 10.68
N SER A 105 -9.44 12.85 10.29
CA SER A 105 -10.65 12.13 9.90
C SER A 105 -11.02 11.10 10.94
N SER A 106 -12.24 11.25 11.48
CA SER A 106 -12.86 10.30 12.39
C SER A 106 -13.49 9.13 11.66
N TRP A 107 -13.30 7.96 12.23
CA TRP A 107 -13.79 6.67 11.76
C TRP A 107 -14.45 5.95 12.93
N THR A 108 -15.77 5.93 12.96
CA THR A 108 -16.54 5.18 13.95
C THR A 108 -17.41 4.19 13.20
N GLY A 109 -17.29 2.91 13.52
CA GLY A 109 -17.98 1.89 12.77
C GLY A 109 -18.04 0.54 13.43
N ARG A 110 -18.73 -0.36 12.74
CA ARG A 110 -19.06 -1.71 13.13
C ARG A 110 -18.99 -2.63 11.92
N ALA A 111 -18.36 -3.78 12.08
CA ALA A 111 -18.33 -4.85 11.09
C ALA A 111 -18.96 -6.09 11.72
N VAL A 112 -20.07 -6.56 11.14
CA VAL A 112 -20.74 -7.80 11.51
C VAL A 112 -20.46 -8.84 10.43
N PHE A 113 -19.80 -9.93 10.79
CA PHE A 113 -19.53 -11.08 9.94
C PHE A 113 -20.64 -12.11 10.14
N LYS A 114 -21.75 -11.95 9.40
CA LYS A 114 -22.92 -12.84 9.53
C LYS A 114 -22.55 -14.27 9.15
N ASP A 115 -23.19 -15.21 9.82
CA ASP A 115 -22.93 -16.65 9.70
C ASP A 115 -21.43 -17.00 9.84
N CYS A 116 -20.72 -16.26 10.71
CA CYS A 116 -19.31 -16.51 11.01
C CYS A 116 -19.05 -16.54 12.51
N ARG A 117 -17.87 -17.02 12.88
CA ARG A 117 -17.25 -16.81 14.19
C ARG A 117 -15.86 -16.22 14.03
N ILE A 118 -15.58 -15.11 14.71
CA ILE A 118 -14.26 -14.49 14.76
C ILE A 118 -13.40 -15.29 15.74
N GLU A 119 -12.45 -16.05 15.22
CA GLU A 119 -11.46 -16.81 16.00
C GLU A 119 -10.39 -15.89 16.57
N ARG A 120 -9.96 -14.90 15.78
CA ARG A 120 -8.87 -14.00 16.14
C ARG A 120 -9.10 -12.61 15.59
N LEU A 121 -8.72 -11.60 16.37
CA LEU A 121 -8.60 -10.21 15.97
C LEU A 121 -7.14 -9.76 16.10
N ALA A 122 -6.58 -9.14 15.06
CA ALA A 122 -5.31 -8.43 15.14
C ALA A 122 -5.52 -6.96 14.76
N LYS A 123 -5.02 -6.03 15.59
CA LYS A 123 -5.17 -4.59 15.36
C LYS A 123 -4.02 -4.06 14.50
N ILE A 124 -4.30 -3.06 13.68
CA ILE A 124 -3.33 -2.40 12.80
C ILE A 124 -3.32 -0.91 13.14
N ASN A 125 -2.16 -0.39 13.54
CA ASN A 125 -1.96 1.01 13.93
C ASN A 125 -2.97 1.57 14.96
N ALA A 126 -3.40 0.73 15.91
CA ALA A 126 -4.35 1.10 16.96
C ALA A 126 -3.61 1.55 18.24
N TRP A 127 -2.91 2.68 18.14
CA TRP A 127 -2.00 3.17 19.19
C TRP A 127 -2.70 3.91 20.33
N ASN A 128 -3.93 4.39 20.11
CA ASN A 128 -4.71 5.04 21.16
C ASN A 128 -5.52 3.99 21.93
N HIS A 129 -5.06 3.63 23.13
CA HIS A 129 -5.70 2.61 23.97
C HIS A 129 -7.03 3.05 24.59
N GLU A 130 -7.33 4.36 24.61
CA GLU A 130 -8.62 4.88 25.10
C GLU A 130 -9.71 4.75 24.05
N ARG A 131 -9.32 4.57 22.77
CA ARG A 131 -10.27 4.42 21.68
C ARG A 131 -10.57 2.95 21.40
N ARG A 132 -11.84 2.70 21.10
CA ARG A 132 -12.34 1.34 20.89
C ARG A 132 -11.76 0.76 19.61
N LEU A 133 -11.26 -0.46 19.71
CA LEU A 133 -11.07 -1.37 18.58
C LEU A 133 -11.03 -2.77 19.16
N GLU A 134 -12.16 -3.46 19.16
CA GLU A 134 -12.31 -4.73 19.85
C GLU A 134 -13.39 -5.61 19.24
N ARG A 135 -13.33 -6.90 19.55
CA ARG A 135 -14.39 -7.86 19.23
C ARG A 135 -15.47 -7.77 20.31
N CYS A 136 -16.68 -7.34 19.93
CA CYS A 136 -17.79 -7.07 20.84
C CYS A 136 -18.75 -8.27 21.01
N SER A 137 -18.73 -9.21 20.07
CA SER A 137 -19.50 -10.45 20.09
C SER A 137 -18.73 -11.57 19.37
N LYS A 138 -19.36 -12.72 19.13
CA LYS A 138 -18.75 -13.80 18.34
C LYS A 138 -18.42 -13.39 16.90
N ASP A 139 -19.10 -12.39 16.36
CA ASP A 139 -19.12 -12.04 14.93
C ASP A 139 -18.97 -10.53 14.66
N THR A 140 -18.81 -9.70 15.69
CA THR A 140 -18.81 -8.25 15.56
C THR A 140 -17.48 -7.65 16.03
N VAL A 141 -16.93 -6.75 15.22
CA VAL A 141 -15.86 -5.81 15.59
C VAL A 141 -16.41 -4.39 15.57
N GLU A 142 -16.15 -3.60 16.61
CA GLU A 142 -16.47 -2.17 16.64
C GLU A 142 -15.21 -1.34 16.84
N TRP A 143 -15.19 -0.16 16.23
CA TRP A 143 -14.04 0.74 16.31
C TRP A 143 -14.44 2.21 16.40
N ASP A 144 -13.54 2.96 17.02
CA ASP A 144 -13.44 4.42 16.98
C ASP A 144 -11.97 4.77 16.72
N ALA A 145 -11.69 5.47 15.64
CA ALA A 145 -10.33 5.77 15.23
C ALA A 145 -10.22 7.15 14.58
N ILE A 146 -8.99 7.67 14.56
CA ILE A 146 -8.65 8.91 13.86
C ILE A 146 -7.46 8.65 12.94
N THR A 147 -7.52 9.22 11.75
CA THR A 147 -6.41 9.26 10.78
C THR A 147 -6.05 10.71 10.47
N THR A 148 -4.78 10.95 10.13
CA THR A 148 -4.28 12.28 9.71
C THR A 148 -3.47 12.21 8.41
N GLY A 149 -3.82 11.24 7.56
CA GLY A 149 -3.11 10.88 6.32
C GLY A 149 -2.47 9.49 6.38
N ASN A 150 -2.38 8.89 7.57
CA ASN A 150 -2.00 7.49 7.77
C ASN A 150 -3.22 6.56 7.62
N PHE A 151 -3.04 5.28 7.93
CA PHE A 151 -4.11 4.30 8.01
C PHE A 151 -4.08 3.51 9.31
N GLY A 152 -5.22 2.94 9.66
CA GLY A 152 -5.39 1.94 10.70
C GLY A 152 -6.37 0.88 10.26
N GLY A 153 -6.57 -0.14 11.08
CA GLY A 153 -7.43 -1.25 10.67
C GLY A 153 -7.39 -2.43 11.61
N PHE A 154 -7.91 -3.53 11.11
CA PHE A 154 -7.81 -4.82 11.77
C PHE A 154 -7.85 -5.98 10.78
N ASP A 155 -7.34 -7.12 11.23
CA ASP A 155 -7.59 -8.41 10.61
C ASP A 155 -8.47 -9.25 11.51
N VAL A 156 -9.39 -10.00 10.89
CA VAL A 156 -10.11 -11.09 11.54
C VAL A 156 -9.80 -12.41 10.85
N TRP A 157 -9.63 -13.46 11.65
CA TRP A 157 -9.67 -14.84 11.17
C TRP A 157 -11.03 -15.41 11.52
N LEU A 158 -11.68 -16.00 10.54
CA LEU A 158 -13.07 -16.40 10.62
C LEU A 158 -13.19 -17.93 10.50
N GLU A 159 -14.10 -18.50 11.26
CA GLU A 159 -14.83 -19.69 10.82
C GLU A 159 -16.04 -19.21 10.03
N GLU A 160 -16.07 -19.52 8.73
CA GLU A 160 -17.10 -19.08 7.79
C GLU A 160 -18.18 -20.17 7.64
N GLY A 161 -19.45 -19.78 7.73
CA GLY A 161 -20.59 -20.59 7.32
C GLY A 161 -20.89 -20.45 5.82
N GLU A 162 -21.85 -21.23 5.34
CA GLU A 162 -22.19 -21.33 3.91
C GLU A 162 -22.71 -20.01 3.34
N GLU A 163 -23.50 -19.26 4.13
CA GLU A 163 -24.18 -18.02 3.72
C GLU A 163 -23.57 -16.80 4.42
N SER A 164 -22.23 -16.77 4.47
CA SER A 164 -21.50 -15.74 5.19
C SER A 164 -21.45 -14.38 4.46
N GLU A 165 -21.68 -13.31 5.22
CA GLU A 165 -21.81 -11.94 4.70
C GLU A 165 -21.07 -10.94 5.62
N LEU A 166 -20.38 -9.95 5.02
CA LEU A 166 -19.89 -8.79 5.75
C LEU A 166 -20.91 -7.67 5.70
N ASN A 167 -21.39 -7.25 6.87
CA ASN A 167 -22.16 -6.02 7.06
C ASN A 167 -21.32 -5.02 7.83
N LEU A 168 -20.67 -4.12 7.09
CA LEU A 168 -19.84 -3.06 7.63
C LEU A 168 -20.57 -1.73 7.51
N THR A 169 -20.75 -1.03 8.63
CA THR A 169 -21.28 0.33 8.67
C THR A 169 -20.30 1.25 9.40
N CYS A 170 -20.18 2.48 8.93
CA CYS A 170 -19.42 3.52 9.60
C CYS A 170 -20.06 4.89 9.41
N ASN A 171 -19.56 5.89 10.13
CA ASN A 171 -19.96 7.29 9.99
C ASN A 171 -19.70 7.90 8.59
N ARG A 172 -19.16 7.13 7.63
CA ARG A 172 -18.84 7.55 6.26
C ARG A 172 -19.53 6.71 5.18
N GLY A 173 -20.32 5.70 5.54
CA GLY A 173 -21.02 4.83 4.60
C GLY A 173 -21.01 3.36 5.02
N GLU A 174 -21.35 2.49 4.10
CA GLU A 174 -21.53 1.06 4.36
C GLU A 174 -20.95 0.19 3.25
N ILE A 175 -20.54 -1.02 3.60
CA ILE A 175 -20.19 -2.12 2.70
C ILE A 175 -21.01 -3.33 3.16
N GLN A 176 -21.91 -3.81 2.29
CA GLN A 176 -22.64 -5.06 2.48
C GLN A 176 -22.37 -5.99 1.31
N VAL A 177 -21.62 -7.07 1.55
CA VAL A 177 -21.22 -8.02 0.51
C VAL A 177 -21.10 -9.45 1.05
N PRO A 178 -21.40 -10.49 0.24
CA PRO A 178 -21.06 -11.86 0.56
C PRO A 178 -19.56 -12.02 0.84
N LEU A 179 -19.17 -12.78 1.86
CA LEU A 179 -17.75 -12.96 2.20
C LEU A 179 -16.96 -13.65 1.08
N ASN A 180 -17.60 -14.53 0.31
CA ASN A 180 -16.98 -15.21 -0.83
C ASN A 180 -16.67 -14.28 -2.02
N SER A 181 -17.29 -13.09 -2.08
CA SER A 181 -16.97 -12.06 -3.07
C SER A 181 -15.78 -11.19 -2.67
N ILE A 182 -15.40 -11.18 -1.39
CA ILE A 182 -14.19 -10.49 -0.93
C ILE A 182 -13.00 -11.37 -1.24
N GLY A 183 -12.25 -10.98 -2.27
CA GLY A 183 -11.09 -11.71 -2.77
C GLY A 183 -9.79 -10.94 -2.59
N PHE A 184 -8.91 -11.14 -3.57
CA PHE A 184 -7.57 -10.56 -3.64
C PHE A 184 -7.58 -9.03 -3.84
N GLU A 185 -8.57 -8.53 -4.58
CA GLU A 185 -8.73 -7.10 -4.83
C GLU A 185 -9.49 -6.40 -3.71
N ASP A 186 -9.20 -5.11 -3.55
CA ASP A 186 -9.80 -4.29 -2.52
C ASP A 186 -11.27 -3.96 -2.87
N THR A 187 -12.21 -4.32 -1.99
CA THR A 187 -13.54 -3.71 -1.96
C THR A 187 -13.42 -2.36 -1.27
N VAL A 188 -13.70 -1.27 -1.99
CA VAL A 188 -13.44 0.11 -1.51
C VAL A 188 -14.72 0.89 -1.31
N LEU A 189 -14.83 1.54 -0.15
CA LEU A 189 -15.76 2.63 0.13
C LEU A 189 -14.98 3.95 0.11
N GLU A 190 -15.18 4.73 -0.95
CA GLU A 190 -14.62 6.08 -1.03
C GLU A 190 -15.38 7.03 -0.12
N ALA A 191 -14.65 7.82 0.68
CA ALA A 191 -15.23 8.74 1.66
C ALA A 191 -14.85 10.20 1.41
N GLY A 192 -14.47 10.55 0.18
CA GLY A 192 -14.00 11.89 -0.20
C GLY A 192 -12.65 12.24 0.42
N GLY A 193 -12.33 13.53 0.59
CA GLY A 193 -11.08 13.95 1.24
C GLY A 193 -9.81 13.51 0.49
N LEU A 194 -8.71 13.31 1.24
CA LEU A 194 -7.42 12.89 0.69
C LEU A 194 -7.15 11.43 1.02
N GLU A 195 -7.24 10.56 0.01
CA GLU A 195 -7.06 9.10 0.16
C GLU A 195 -7.88 8.53 1.34
N ARG A 196 -9.02 9.16 1.60
CA ARG A 196 -9.89 8.81 2.72
C ARG A 196 -10.93 7.84 2.22
N ARG A 197 -10.69 6.59 2.59
CA ARG A 197 -11.44 5.44 2.15
C ARG A 197 -11.39 4.35 3.19
N LEU A 198 -12.36 3.45 3.10
CA LEU A 198 -12.33 2.17 3.78
C LEU A 198 -12.11 1.08 2.73
N ARG A 199 -11.24 0.11 3.04
CA ARG A 199 -10.90 -1.00 2.16
C ARG A 199 -11.09 -2.31 2.88
N VAL A 200 -11.65 -3.29 2.19
CA VAL A 200 -11.84 -4.66 2.67
C VAL A 200 -11.27 -5.62 1.63
N PHE A 201 -10.39 -6.51 2.05
CA PHE A 201 -9.82 -7.54 1.17
C PHE A 201 -9.45 -8.79 1.96
N ARG A 202 -9.27 -9.88 1.24
CA ARG A 202 -8.94 -11.19 1.81
C ARG A 202 -7.43 -11.42 1.70
N LEU A 203 -6.88 -12.05 2.73
CA LEU A 203 -5.47 -12.40 2.84
C LEU A 203 -5.32 -13.92 2.97
N PRO A 204 -4.13 -14.47 2.69
CA PRO A 204 -3.78 -15.80 3.17
C PRO A 204 -3.96 -15.91 4.69
N SER A 205 -4.37 -17.08 5.17
CA SER A 205 -4.45 -17.35 6.62
C SER A 205 -3.13 -17.06 7.33
N LYS A 206 -2.02 -17.29 6.61
CA LYS A 206 -0.66 -16.91 7.02
C LYS A 206 0.15 -16.50 5.80
N ASN A 207 0.56 -15.23 5.75
CA ASN A 207 1.54 -14.76 4.79
C ASN A 207 2.96 -14.96 5.35
N THR A 208 3.84 -15.54 4.54
CA THR A 208 5.23 -15.83 4.93
C THR A 208 6.25 -14.98 4.18
N HIS A 209 5.82 -14.17 3.23
CA HIS A 209 6.68 -13.44 2.32
C HIS A 209 7.27 -12.21 3.00
N ARG A 210 8.50 -12.36 3.52
CA ARG A 210 9.29 -11.27 4.11
C ARG A 210 10.36 -10.74 3.16
N GLU A 211 10.63 -11.47 2.11
CA GLU A 211 11.58 -11.15 1.06
C GLU A 211 10.83 -11.16 -0.28
N VAL A 212 11.02 -10.10 -1.07
CA VAL A 212 10.43 -9.95 -2.39
C VAL A 212 11.49 -9.47 -3.37
N GLN A 213 11.56 -10.14 -4.52
CA GLN A 213 12.24 -9.66 -5.71
C GLN A 213 11.19 -9.50 -6.81
N HIS A 214 11.09 -8.32 -7.39
CA HIS A 214 10.12 -8.02 -8.43
C HIS A 214 10.70 -7.05 -9.47
N HIS A 215 10.16 -7.06 -10.68
CA HIS A 215 10.54 -6.13 -11.72
C HIS A 215 9.36 -5.72 -12.58
N LEU A 216 9.41 -4.50 -13.12
CA LEU A 216 8.40 -3.96 -14.02
C LEU A 216 9.10 -3.17 -15.14
N LEU A 217 8.74 -3.47 -16.38
CA LEU A 217 9.11 -2.65 -17.55
C LEU A 217 8.14 -1.48 -17.61
N ILE A 218 8.67 -0.26 -17.50
CA ILE A 218 7.87 0.97 -17.36
C ILE A 218 8.02 1.81 -18.62
N PRO A 219 6.91 2.09 -19.35
CA PRO A 219 6.90 3.10 -20.40
C PRO A 219 7.16 4.49 -19.80
N LEU A 220 8.11 5.22 -20.38
CA LEU A 220 8.47 6.57 -19.96
C LEU A 220 7.61 7.61 -20.69
N LYS A 221 7.15 8.60 -19.95
CA LYS A 221 6.48 9.78 -20.49
C LYS A 221 7.49 10.57 -21.32
N PRO A 222 7.15 10.96 -22.57
CA PRO A 222 8.08 11.68 -23.45
C PRO A 222 8.32 13.13 -23.05
N ASN A 223 7.51 13.68 -22.14
CA ASN A 223 7.61 15.06 -21.69
C ASN A 223 7.59 15.12 -20.17
N GLY A 224 8.51 15.91 -19.62
CA GLY A 224 8.65 16.10 -18.17
C GLY A 224 9.36 14.93 -17.50
N ASP A 225 9.35 14.96 -16.18
CA ASP A 225 10.05 13.98 -15.36
C ASP A 225 9.16 12.73 -15.15
N ASN A 226 9.80 11.58 -15.05
CA ASN A 226 9.23 10.29 -14.64
C ASN A 226 9.82 9.91 -13.29
N PRO A 227 9.25 10.38 -12.15
CA PRO A 227 9.73 9.98 -10.84
C PRO A 227 9.27 8.54 -10.57
N LEU A 228 10.17 7.58 -10.72
CA LEU A 228 9.89 6.16 -10.51
C LEU A 228 10.19 5.80 -9.06
N TRP A 229 9.18 5.31 -8.32
CA TRP A 229 9.33 4.96 -6.91
C TRP A 229 8.36 3.87 -6.47
N ILE A 230 8.63 3.28 -5.31
CA ILE A 230 7.76 2.26 -4.72
C ILE A 230 7.26 2.65 -3.33
N CYS A 231 6.07 2.16 -2.96
CA CYS A 231 5.56 2.13 -1.60
C CYS A 231 5.39 0.67 -1.17
N VAL A 232 6.07 0.25 -0.11
CA VAL A 232 5.91 -1.08 0.47
C VAL A 232 5.02 -0.98 1.70
N THR A 233 3.98 -1.80 1.76
CA THR A 233 3.13 -1.97 2.95
C THR A 233 3.37 -3.34 3.56
N THR A 234 3.57 -3.38 4.88
CA THR A 234 3.78 -4.61 5.65
C THR A 234 2.54 -4.95 6.47
N GLU A 235 2.34 -6.23 6.79
CA GLU A 235 1.11 -6.70 7.43
C GLU A 235 0.87 -6.11 8.82
N ASP A 236 1.91 -5.69 9.52
CA ASP A 236 1.83 -5.04 10.84
C ASP A 236 1.51 -3.54 10.76
N GLY A 237 1.26 -3.01 9.56
CA GLY A 237 0.73 -1.65 9.36
C GLY A 237 1.79 -0.59 9.10
N PHE A 238 3.06 -0.96 8.90
CA PHE A 238 4.08 0.01 8.48
C PHE A 238 4.15 0.14 6.96
N GLN A 239 4.50 1.35 6.54
CA GLN A 239 4.82 1.69 5.16
C GLN A 239 6.25 2.22 5.06
N ALA A 240 6.88 1.96 3.92
CA ALA A 240 8.17 2.52 3.54
C ALA A 240 8.14 2.94 2.07
N TRP A 241 8.88 4.00 1.74
CA TRP A 241 8.97 4.58 0.40
C TRP A 241 10.42 4.62 -0.03
N SER A 242 10.69 4.31 -1.30
CA SER A 242 11.98 4.62 -1.90
C SER A 242 12.05 6.12 -2.22
N SER A 243 13.27 6.67 -2.27
CA SER A 243 13.47 7.90 -3.03
C SER A 243 13.12 7.63 -4.50
N PRO A 244 12.54 8.60 -5.24
CA PRO A 244 12.33 8.43 -6.66
C PRO A 244 13.66 8.37 -7.42
N VAL A 245 13.70 7.56 -8.48
CA VAL A 245 14.64 7.77 -9.59
C VAL A 245 13.97 8.75 -10.54
N PHE A 246 14.57 9.91 -10.78
CA PHE A 246 14.01 10.95 -11.64
C PHE A 246 14.53 10.76 -13.07
N VAL A 247 13.70 10.16 -13.93
CA VAL A 247 14.07 9.89 -15.33
C VAL A 247 13.41 10.92 -16.26
N PHE A 248 14.16 11.54 -17.15
CA PHE A 248 13.62 12.38 -18.22
C PHE A 248 14.26 12.04 -19.57
N ILE A 249 13.60 12.45 -20.65
CA ILE A 249 14.03 12.22 -22.03
C ILE A 249 14.56 13.54 -22.61
#